data_AF-A0A143B3Q7-F1
#
_entry.id   AF-A0A143B3Q7-F1
#
_cell.length_a   1.000
_cell.length_b   1.000
_cell.length_c   1.000
_cell.angle_alpha   90.00
_cell.angle_beta   90.00
_cell.angle_gamma   90.00
#
_symmetry.space_group_name_H-M   'P 1'
#
loop_
_entity.id
_entity.type
_entity.pdbx_description
1 polymer ?
#
loop_
_entity_poly.entity_id
_entity_poly.type
_entity_poly.pdbx_seq_one_letter_code
_entity_poly.pdbx_strand_id
1 'polypeptide(L)'
;MGTYAVAQLRSSKDSSGDDGKPRQEEQSLADISRLWTGKETELDFRDIARIWRTTPEAKAEPKPPPTYRCPEIQRFHAKWVSHPVVKDMKKEIVEGLLALLDRDGDCPSVVQKNSSEAEKKYAPNVFDMLASIPLWKHSLEVANHLAEAMNQAMLIPDALIAGLGHDLGKIPAYQNTLYLTGDHPIISIIVLHKTPGFESMSNRDEISLAIRQHHLLNPESSLGRALKEADHQVRLLEISRQTPSSPETEKTEQASLPWNSSSRKQPQVKSKPEKADSESEVPQLPTVPNREKEESADLQENVSGDFDLSSIDLDRLLKGLRRKINKVEKNRWSVISVPEGWVLAQPDALWSEVKRLANNAPILLAADANEQNKREMLKAVVQRLADEQKAIATELLGEGYYTTQCLVVMPSGKSMRVPLIPFRAEIFSNVPSKLEVLKSDTLNRMIKKVKVGNAEKKDQTE
;
A
#
# COMPACT_ATOMS: atom_id res chain seq x y z
N MET A 1 -15.48 -9.13 -55.95
CA MET A 1 -16.06 -10.03 -54.93
C MET A 1 -16.90 -9.16 -54.00
N GLY A 2 -18.23 -9.19 -54.15
CA GLY A 2 -19.13 -8.39 -53.33
C GLY A 2 -19.30 -9.00 -51.95
N THR A 3 -19.21 -8.18 -50.90
CA THR A 3 -19.47 -8.57 -49.51
C THR A 3 -20.99 -8.62 -49.29
N TYR A 4 -21.51 -9.81 -48.99
CA TYR A 4 -22.90 -10.02 -48.60
C TYR A 4 -23.03 -9.97 -47.08
N ALA A 5 -24.15 -9.42 -46.59
CA ALA A 5 -24.52 -9.46 -45.18
C ALA A 5 -25.79 -10.31 -45.04
N VAL A 6 -25.74 -11.33 -44.20
CA VAL A 6 -26.89 -12.21 -43.93
C VAL A 6 -27.57 -11.72 -42.65
N ALA A 7 -28.78 -11.19 -42.76
CA ALA A 7 -29.60 -10.79 -41.62
C ALA A 7 -30.65 -11.88 -41.32
N GLN A 8 -30.67 -12.42 -40.10
CA GLN A 8 -31.73 -13.31 -39.64
C GLN A 8 -32.86 -12.49 -39.00
N LEU A 9 -33.93 -12.24 -39.76
CA LEU A 9 -35.17 -11.70 -39.23
C LEU A 9 -35.99 -12.82 -38.57
N ARG A 10 -36.10 -12.80 -37.23
CA ARG A 10 -37.03 -13.69 -36.51
C ARG A 10 -38.46 -13.19 -36.70
N SER A 11 -39.19 -13.82 -37.60
CA SER A 11 -40.64 -13.61 -37.75
C SER A 11 -41.38 -14.20 -36.55
N SER A 12 -42.26 -13.40 -35.95
CA SER A 12 -43.19 -13.82 -34.92
C SER A 12 -44.56 -14.06 -35.54
N LYS A 13 -45.00 -15.33 -35.66
CA LYS A 13 -46.33 -15.84 -35.23
C LYS A 13 -46.69 -17.21 -35.79
N ASP A 14 -47.17 -18.04 -34.86
CA ASP A 14 -48.26 -19.02 -34.89
C ASP A 14 -48.64 -19.75 -36.19
N SER A 15 -48.55 -21.09 -36.10
CA SER A 15 -49.32 -22.15 -36.78
C SER A 15 -49.27 -22.15 -38.32
N SER A 16 -48.89 -23.21 -39.01
CA SER A 16 -49.11 -24.65 -38.82
C SER A 16 -48.10 -25.40 -39.70
N GLY A 17 -47.83 -26.66 -39.35
CA GLY A 17 -46.61 -27.38 -39.70
C GLY A 17 -46.26 -27.48 -41.19
N ASP A 18 -44.96 -27.31 -41.46
CA ASP A 18 -44.20 -28.11 -42.41
C ASP A 18 -42.71 -28.02 -42.04
N ASP A 19 -41.99 -29.13 -42.19
CA ASP A 19 -40.57 -29.28 -41.87
C ASP A 19 -39.74 -28.46 -42.88
N GLY A 20 -39.20 -27.30 -42.47
CA GLY A 20 -38.45 -26.46 -43.40
C GLY A 20 -37.58 -25.43 -42.70
N LYS A 21 -36.25 -25.61 -42.79
CA LYS A 21 -35.20 -24.67 -42.34
C LYS A 21 -35.58 -23.20 -42.58
N PRO A 22 -35.23 -22.27 -41.68
CA PRO A 22 -35.49 -20.85 -41.89
C PRO A 22 -34.88 -20.41 -43.23
N ARG A 23 -35.73 -19.93 -44.15
CA ARG A 23 -35.30 -19.38 -45.45
C ARG A 23 -34.41 -18.17 -45.17
N GLN A 24 -33.10 -18.34 -45.35
CA GLN A 24 -32.18 -17.22 -45.47
C GLN A 24 -32.38 -16.61 -46.86
N GLU A 25 -32.91 -15.39 -46.92
CA GLU A 25 -32.84 -14.57 -48.12
C GLU A 25 -31.53 -13.79 -48.10
N GLU A 26 -30.69 -14.03 -49.11
CA GLU A 26 -29.51 -13.24 -49.37
C GLU A 26 -29.92 -12.01 -50.19
N GLN A 27 -29.85 -10.83 -49.58
CA GLN A 27 -30.04 -9.55 -50.25
C GLN A 27 -28.75 -8.74 -50.22
N SER A 28 -28.51 -7.94 -51.25
CA SER A 28 -27.33 -7.08 -51.27
C SER A 28 -27.48 -5.95 -50.26
N LEU A 29 -26.36 -5.49 -49.69
CA LEU A 29 -26.35 -4.33 -48.80
C LEU A 29 -26.93 -3.07 -49.48
N ALA A 30 -26.80 -2.96 -50.81
CA ALA A 30 -27.37 -1.87 -51.58
C ALA A 30 -28.91 -1.87 -51.57
N ASP A 31 -29.52 -3.06 -51.57
CA ASP A 31 -30.98 -3.20 -51.56
C ASP A 31 -31.56 -2.91 -50.16
N ILE A 32 -30.87 -3.37 -49.11
CA ILE A 32 -31.28 -3.12 -47.71
C ILE A 32 -31.12 -1.65 -47.34
N SER A 33 -30.11 -0.96 -47.86
CA SER A 33 -29.85 0.46 -47.61
C SER A 33 -31.06 1.35 -47.96
N ARG A 34 -31.83 0.97 -48.98
CA ARG A 34 -33.04 1.70 -49.43
C ARG A 34 -34.15 1.73 -48.38
N LEU A 35 -34.21 0.74 -47.49
CA LEU A 35 -35.19 0.69 -46.40
C LEU A 35 -34.92 1.74 -45.31
N TRP A 36 -33.66 2.17 -45.16
CA TRP A 36 -33.23 3.04 -44.06
C TRP A 36 -33.24 4.52 -44.43
N THR A 37 -33.10 4.85 -45.72
CA THR A 37 -32.94 6.25 -46.16
C THR A 37 -34.24 6.91 -46.63
N GLY A 38 -35.33 6.15 -46.80
CA GLY A 38 -36.68 6.67 -47.04
C GLY A 38 -36.89 7.46 -48.35
N LYS A 39 -35.84 7.91 -49.04
CA LYS A 39 -35.85 8.56 -50.36
C LYS A 39 -34.50 8.33 -51.07
N GLU A 40 -34.56 8.16 -52.40
CA GLU A 40 -33.42 8.13 -53.33
C GLU A 40 -32.62 9.43 -53.29
N THR A 41 -31.81 9.60 -52.24
CA THR A 41 -30.84 10.69 -52.16
C THR A 41 -29.50 10.07 -51.89
N GLU A 42 -28.69 9.94 -52.95
CA GLU A 42 -27.26 9.68 -52.81
C GLU A 42 -26.66 10.88 -52.07
N LEU A 43 -26.36 10.69 -50.79
CA LEU A 43 -25.70 11.69 -49.97
C LEU A 43 -24.19 11.57 -50.19
N ASP A 44 -23.56 12.61 -50.75
CA ASP A 44 -22.10 12.67 -50.86
C ASP A 44 -21.51 12.61 -49.44
N PHE A 45 -20.47 11.79 -49.27
CA PHE A 45 -19.74 11.67 -48.02
C PHE A 45 -19.26 13.03 -47.48
N ARG A 46 -19.00 14.00 -48.39
CA ARG A 46 -18.67 15.39 -48.03
C ARG A 46 -19.82 16.12 -47.34
N ASP A 47 -21.06 15.84 -47.72
CA ASP A 47 -22.25 16.45 -47.14
C ASP A 47 -22.57 15.83 -45.77
N ILE A 48 -22.39 14.52 -45.63
CA ILE A 48 -22.45 13.84 -44.31
C ILE A 48 -21.36 14.39 -43.39
N ALA A 49 -20.12 14.52 -43.89
CA ALA A 49 -19.01 15.07 -43.12
C ALA A 49 -19.18 16.57 -42.80
N ARG A 50 -19.99 17.30 -43.56
CA ARG A 50 -20.35 18.68 -43.26
C ARG A 50 -21.40 18.72 -42.15
N ILE A 51 -22.46 17.91 -42.24
CA ILE A 51 -23.46 17.73 -41.17
C ILE A 51 -22.78 17.31 -39.87
N TRP A 52 -21.86 16.34 -39.90
CA TRP A 52 -21.14 15.90 -38.68
C TRP A 52 -20.24 16.97 -38.07
N ARG A 53 -19.69 17.89 -38.88
CA ARG A 53 -18.88 19.02 -38.39
C ARG A 53 -19.72 20.21 -37.95
N THR A 54 -20.93 20.37 -38.47
CA THR A 54 -21.82 21.50 -38.16
C THR A 54 -22.94 21.15 -37.18
N THR A 55 -23.14 19.87 -36.85
CA THR A 55 -23.94 19.51 -35.69
C THR A 55 -23.11 19.94 -34.48
N PRO A 56 -23.52 20.97 -33.73
CA PRO A 56 -22.91 21.18 -32.43
C PRO A 56 -23.16 19.86 -31.72
N GLU A 57 -22.12 19.16 -31.27
CA GLU A 57 -22.29 18.23 -30.16
C GLU A 57 -23.16 18.99 -29.17
N ALA A 58 -24.36 18.47 -28.89
CA ALA A 58 -25.20 19.04 -27.87
C ALA A 58 -24.36 18.93 -26.60
N LYS A 59 -23.57 19.97 -26.32
CA LYS A 59 -22.83 20.12 -25.10
C LYS A 59 -23.93 20.24 -24.07
N ALA A 60 -24.29 19.09 -23.50
CA ALA A 60 -25.09 19.04 -22.31
C ALA A 60 -24.46 20.08 -21.39
N GLU A 61 -25.27 21.04 -20.93
CA GLU A 61 -24.76 22.06 -20.03
C GLU A 61 -23.99 21.34 -18.91
N PRO A 62 -22.77 21.80 -18.57
CA PRO A 62 -21.96 21.11 -17.59
C PRO A 62 -22.80 20.97 -16.32
N LYS A 63 -23.09 19.72 -15.94
CA LYS A 63 -23.88 19.41 -14.75
C LYS A 63 -23.29 20.19 -13.58
N PRO A 64 -24.12 20.87 -12.76
CA PRO A 64 -23.61 21.59 -11.60
C PRO A 64 -22.81 20.63 -10.73
N PRO A 65 -21.68 21.08 -10.14
CA PRO A 65 -20.83 20.21 -9.35
C PRO A 65 -21.62 19.62 -8.17
N PRO A 66 -21.34 18.35 -7.79
CA PRO A 66 -21.99 17.73 -6.64
C PRO A 66 -21.76 18.55 -5.36
N THR A 67 -22.77 18.58 -4.50
CA THR A 67 -22.65 19.14 -3.15
C THR A 67 -22.57 18.01 -2.15
N TYR A 68 -21.56 18.02 -1.30
CA TYR A 68 -21.34 17.01 -0.26
C TYR A 68 -21.69 17.57 1.12
N ARG A 69 -22.15 16.70 2.03
CA ARG A 69 -22.41 17.04 3.43
C ARG A 69 -21.10 17.36 4.17
N CYS A 70 -20.04 16.60 3.89
CA CYS A 70 -18.72 16.79 4.50
C CYS A 70 -17.89 17.84 3.73
N PRO A 71 -17.49 18.95 4.37
CA PRO A 71 -16.66 19.99 3.75
C PRO A 71 -15.32 19.47 3.21
N GLU A 72 -14.73 18.47 3.86
CA GLU A 72 -13.49 17.82 3.45
C GLU A 72 -13.63 17.09 2.12
N ILE A 73 -14.75 16.40 1.92
CA ILE A 73 -15.08 15.75 0.64
C ILE A 73 -15.24 16.81 -0.45
N GLN A 74 -15.89 17.94 -0.14
CA GLN A 74 -16.01 19.06 -1.08
C GLN A 74 -14.64 19.63 -1.49
N ARG A 75 -13.70 19.79 -0.53
CA ARG A 75 -12.33 20.24 -0.81
C ARG A 75 -11.56 19.22 -1.65
N PHE A 76 -11.70 17.94 -1.34
CA PHE A 76 -11.09 16.86 -2.11
C PHE A 76 -11.59 16.85 -3.56
N HIS A 77 -12.90 17.01 -3.76
CA HIS A 77 -13.52 17.11 -5.08
C HIS A 77 -12.96 18.31 -5.88
N ALA A 78 -12.87 19.48 -5.25
CA ALA A 78 -12.29 20.67 -5.88
C ALA A 78 -10.82 20.48 -6.27
N LYS A 79 -10.04 19.76 -5.46
CA LYS A 79 -8.62 19.48 -5.72
C LYS A 79 -8.41 18.49 -6.86
N TRP A 80 -9.06 17.33 -6.81
CA TRP A 80 -8.75 16.20 -7.70
C TRP A 80 -9.75 15.98 -8.81
N VAL A 81 -11.04 16.03 -8.49
CA VAL A 81 -12.11 15.68 -9.46
C VAL A 81 -12.30 16.79 -10.49
N SER A 82 -11.97 18.03 -10.12
CA SER A 82 -11.90 19.16 -11.05
C SER A 82 -10.62 19.17 -11.91
N HIS A 83 -9.67 18.26 -11.68
CA HIS A 83 -8.42 18.22 -12.43
C HIS A 83 -8.66 17.77 -13.89
N PRO A 84 -8.02 18.39 -14.91
CA PRO A 84 -8.30 18.09 -16.33
C PRO A 84 -8.06 16.64 -16.80
N VAL A 85 -7.39 15.82 -15.99
CA VAL A 85 -7.14 14.40 -16.30
C VAL A 85 -8.27 13.49 -15.80
N VAL A 86 -9.11 13.97 -14.88
CA VAL A 86 -10.26 13.23 -14.35
C VAL A 86 -11.49 13.65 -15.14
N LYS A 87 -11.83 12.90 -16.17
CA LYS A 87 -12.91 13.21 -17.12
C LYS A 87 -13.87 12.04 -17.31
N ASP A 88 -15.02 12.37 -17.91
CA ASP A 88 -16.00 11.42 -18.42
C ASP A 88 -16.38 10.36 -17.38
N MET A 89 -16.37 9.08 -17.78
CA MET A 89 -16.75 7.95 -16.94
C MET A 89 -15.92 7.84 -15.65
N LYS A 90 -14.61 8.12 -15.69
CA LYS A 90 -13.78 8.04 -14.47
C LYS A 90 -14.16 9.14 -13.47
N LYS A 91 -14.54 10.33 -13.96
CA LYS A 91 -15.06 11.40 -13.11
C LYS A 91 -16.35 10.99 -12.43
N GLU A 92 -17.30 10.43 -13.18
CA GLU A 92 -18.59 9.97 -12.64
C GLU A 92 -18.42 8.88 -11.57
N ILE A 93 -17.47 7.96 -11.77
CA ILE A 93 -17.15 6.91 -10.78
C ILE A 93 -16.59 7.53 -9.51
N VAL A 94 -15.60 8.43 -9.62
CA VAL A 94 -15.01 9.09 -8.45
C VAL A 94 -16.07 9.90 -7.69
N GLU A 95 -16.92 10.65 -8.37
CA GLU A 95 -18.04 11.37 -7.74
C GLU A 95 -19.04 10.42 -7.06
N GLY A 96 -19.33 9.27 -7.69
CA GLY A 96 -20.16 8.21 -7.09
C GLY A 96 -19.57 7.63 -5.81
N LEU A 97 -18.25 7.41 -5.79
CA LEU A 97 -17.53 6.93 -4.60
C LEU A 97 -17.52 7.97 -3.49
N LEU A 98 -17.29 9.25 -3.82
CA LEU A 98 -17.35 10.34 -2.85
C LEU A 98 -18.75 10.48 -2.26
N ALA A 99 -19.80 10.38 -3.07
CA ALA A 99 -21.18 10.42 -2.58
C ALA A 99 -21.52 9.22 -1.67
N LEU A 100 -20.97 8.04 -1.96
CA LEU A 100 -21.14 6.85 -1.13
C LEU A 100 -20.42 7.00 0.22
N LEU A 101 -19.17 7.51 0.22
CA LEU A 101 -18.42 7.80 1.45
C LEU A 101 -19.06 8.94 2.26
N ASP A 102 -19.60 9.98 1.62
CA ASP A 102 -20.29 11.08 2.29
C ASP A 102 -21.56 10.60 3.02
N ARG A 103 -22.26 9.61 2.44
CA ARG A 103 -23.50 9.03 3.00
C ARG A 103 -23.22 7.99 4.09
N ASP A 104 -22.32 7.04 3.84
CA ASP A 104 -22.18 5.82 4.63
C ASP A 104 -20.80 5.68 5.32
N GLY A 105 -19.88 6.64 5.12
CA GLY A 105 -18.49 6.57 5.56
C GLY A 105 -18.20 7.05 6.99
N ASP A 106 -19.21 7.40 7.78
CA ASP A 106 -19.04 7.80 9.21
C ASP A 106 -18.67 6.61 10.11
N CYS A 107 -18.67 5.39 9.57
CA CYS A 107 -18.23 4.20 10.28
C CYS A 107 -16.70 4.19 10.52
N PRO A 108 -16.20 3.45 11.52
CA PRO A 108 -14.77 3.34 11.78
C PRO A 108 -13.94 2.85 10.58
N SER A 109 -12.74 3.42 10.39
CA SER A 109 -11.79 2.99 9.34
C SER A 109 -11.08 1.66 9.65
N VAL A 110 -11.30 1.09 10.84
CA VAL A 110 -10.76 -0.20 11.28
C VAL A 110 -11.86 -1.10 11.83
N VAL A 111 -11.72 -2.41 11.61
CA VAL A 111 -12.70 -3.41 12.05
C VAL A 111 -11.95 -4.59 12.67
N GLN A 112 -12.45 -5.13 13.79
CA GLN A 112 -11.85 -6.27 14.50
C GLN A 112 -12.79 -7.50 14.60
N LYS A 113 -13.75 -7.61 13.68
CA LYS A 113 -14.79 -8.65 13.74
C LYS A 113 -14.24 -10.07 13.50
N ASN A 114 -13.18 -10.21 12.70
CA ASN A 114 -12.66 -11.52 12.29
C ASN A 114 -11.17 -11.69 12.60
N SER A 115 -10.73 -12.94 12.75
CA SER A 115 -9.33 -13.27 13.04
C SER A 115 -8.35 -13.05 11.88
N SER A 116 -8.87 -12.86 10.67
CA SER A 116 -8.12 -12.60 9.43
C SER A 116 -7.79 -11.13 9.19
N GLU A 117 -8.47 -10.21 9.87
CA GLU A 117 -8.26 -8.76 9.69
C GLU A 117 -6.87 -8.35 10.19
N ALA A 118 -6.16 -7.56 9.41
CA ALA A 118 -4.80 -7.10 9.74
C ALA A 118 -4.78 -6.29 11.05
N GLU A 119 -5.89 -5.61 11.34
CA GLU A 119 -6.11 -4.70 12.47
C GLU A 119 -6.25 -5.42 13.82
N LYS A 120 -6.39 -6.75 13.84
CA LYS A 120 -6.34 -7.54 15.07
C LYS A 120 -4.96 -7.52 15.74
N LYS A 121 -3.92 -7.15 14.99
CA LYS A 121 -2.54 -7.02 15.49
C LYS A 121 -2.33 -5.77 16.35
N TYR A 122 -3.22 -4.77 16.26
CA TYR A 122 -3.09 -3.54 17.03
C TYR A 122 -3.32 -3.78 18.53
N ALA A 123 -2.57 -3.05 19.35
CA ALA A 123 -2.86 -2.96 20.77
C ALA A 123 -4.24 -2.30 20.98
N PRO A 124 -5.01 -2.67 22.02
CA PRO A 124 -6.38 -2.16 22.21
C PRO A 124 -6.49 -0.63 22.19
N ASN A 125 -5.55 0.07 22.83
CA ASN A 125 -5.52 1.53 22.85
C ASN A 125 -5.29 2.16 21.46
N VAL A 126 -4.50 1.52 20.59
CA VAL A 126 -4.28 1.98 19.21
C VAL A 126 -5.49 1.67 18.37
N PHE A 127 -6.15 0.53 18.59
CA PHE A 127 -7.38 0.19 17.89
C PHE A 127 -8.49 1.20 18.21
N ASP A 128 -8.72 1.52 19.49
CA ASP A 128 -9.75 2.48 19.91
C ASP A 128 -9.51 3.87 19.31
N MET A 129 -8.24 4.29 19.26
CA MET A 129 -7.80 5.52 18.62
C MET A 129 -8.12 5.52 17.12
N LEU A 130 -7.73 4.48 16.38
CA LEU A 130 -8.00 4.36 14.96
C LEU A 130 -9.50 4.21 14.66
N ALA A 131 -10.26 3.58 15.55
CA ALA A 131 -11.70 3.42 15.42
C ALA A 131 -12.47 4.74 15.52
N SER A 132 -11.86 5.79 16.11
CA SER A 132 -12.42 7.15 16.12
C SER A 132 -12.32 7.86 14.76
N ILE A 133 -11.52 7.33 13.83
CA ILE A 133 -11.32 7.91 12.51
C ILE A 133 -12.41 7.36 11.58
N PRO A 134 -13.24 8.23 10.98
CA PRO A 134 -14.26 7.78 10.06
C PRO A 134 -13.62 7.30 8.75
N LEU A 135 -14.23 6.28 8.15
CA LEU A 135 -13.79 5.65 6.92
C LEU A 135 -13.63 6.67 5.79
N TRP A 136 -14.58 7.60 5.62
CA TRP A 136 -14.47 8.62 4.58
C TRP A 136 -13.17 9.39 4.70
N LYS A 137 -12.75 9.76 5.91
CA LYS A 137 -11.53 10.55 6.14
C LYS A 137 -10.29 9.76 5.78
N HIS A 138 -10.23 8.51 6.23
CA HIS A 138 -9.15 7.60 5.90
C HIS A 138 -9.03 7.39 4.38
N SER A 139 -10.12 7.05 3.70
CA SER A 139 -10.13 6.84 2.25
C SER A 139 -9.74 8.09 1.45
N LEU A 140 -10.16 9.29 1.88
CA LEU A 140 -9.73 10.55 1.25
C LEU A 140 -8.21 10.77 1.39
N GLU A 141 -7.66 10.56 2.59
CA GLU A 141 -6.23 10.75 2.84
C GLU A 141 -5.39 9.73 2.05
N VAL A 142 -5.85 8.48 1.95
CA VAL A 142 -5.19 7.43 1.13
C VAL A 142 -5.23 7.79 -0.35
N ALA A 143 -6.40 8.20 -0.86
CA ALA A 143 -6.53 8.62 -2.25
C ALA A 143 -5.70 9.87 -2.57
N ASN A 144 -5.57 10.82 -1.63
CA ASN A 144 -4.68 11.98 -1.74
C ASN A 144 -3.22 11.53 -1.89
N HIS A 145 -2.70 10.74 -0.95
CA HIS A 145 -1.32 10.28 -0.98
C HIS A 145 -1.02 9.47 -2.25
N LEU A 146 -1.96 8.59 -2.62
CA LEU A 146 -1.80 7.75 -3.80
C LEU A 146 -1.77 8.58 -5.09
N ALA A 147 -2.65 9.57 -5.23
CA ALA A 147 -2.68 10.46 -6.40
C ALA A 147 -1.43 11.36 -6.49
N GLU A 148 -0.92 11.86 -5.36
CA GLU A 148 0.30 12.68 -5.30
C GLU A 148 1.56 11.86 -5.67
N ALA A 149 1.58 10.57 -5.35
CA ALA A 149 2.68 9.67 -5.69
C ALA A 149 2.69 9.22 -7.16
N MET A 150 1.67 9.56 -7.96
CA MET A 150 1.62 9.15 -9.37
C MET A 150 2.53 10.04 -10.24
N ASN A 151 3.63 9.46 -10.75
CA ASN A 151 4.53 10.13 -11.70
C ASN A 151 3.87 10.48 -13.04
N GLN A 152 2.78 9.81 -13.40
CA GLN A 152 2.04 10.03 -14.63
C GLN A 152 0.63 10.52 -14.32
N ALA A 153 0.30 11.73 -14.79
CA ALA A 153 -0.99 12.34 -14.51
C ALA A 153 -2.21 11.54 -15.03
N MET A 154 -2.00 10.67 -16.04
CA MET A 154 -3.05 9.80 -16.59
C MET A 154 -3.45 8.65 -15.65
N LEU A 155 -2.61 8.32 -14.66
CA LEU A 155 -2.89 7.30 -13.64
C LEU A 155 -3.63 7.87 -12.42
N ILE A 156 -3.69 9.20 -12.28
CA ILE A 156 -4.38 9.87 -11.17
C ILE A 156 -5.83 9.38 -11.02
N PRO A 157 -6.66 9.29 -12.08
CA PRO A 157 -8.03 8.78 -11.93
C PRO A 157 -8.10 7.36 -11.36
N ASP A 158 -7.15 6.49 -11.74
CA ASP A 158 -7.12 5.09 -11.28
C ASP A 158 -6.66 5.00 -9.82
N ALA A 159 -5.68 5.82 -9.44
CA ALA A 159 -5.27 6.03 -8.06
C ALA A 159 -6.43 6.53 -7.19
N LEU A 160 -7.22 7.50 -7.68
CA LEU A 160 -8.39 8.01 -6.94
C LEU A 160 -9.44 6.91 -6.75
N ILE A 161 -9.78 6.16 -7.80
CA ILE A 161 -10.76 5.06 -7.71
C ILE A 161 -10.27 3.97 -6.76
N ALA A 162 -9.00 3.57 -6.86
CA ALA A 162 -8.41 2.56 -5.99
C ALA A 162 -8.37 3.01 -4.52
N GLY A 163 -7.86 4.22 -4.27
CA GLY A 163 -7.74 4.79 -2.91
C GLY A 163 -9.10 5.00 -2.23
N LEU A 164 -10.09 5.54 -2.95
CA LEU A 164 -11.44 5.73 -2.40
C LEU A 164 -12.19 4.39 -2.25
N GLY A 165 -11.91 3.42 -3.12
CA GLY A 165 -12.65 2.17 -3.21
C GLY A 165 -12.11 1.03 -2.34
N HIS A 166 -10.86 1.07 -1.88
CA HIS A 166 -10.20 -0.10 -1.30
C HIS A 166 -10.87 -0.67 -0.04
N ASP A 167 -11.44 0.21 0.78
CA ASP A 167 -11.96 -0.11 2.12
C ASP A 167 -13.49 -0.02 2.25
N LEU A 168 -14.22 0.10 1.12
CA LEU A 168 -15.70 0.15 1.13
C LEU A 168 -16.34 -1.07 1.83
N GLY A 169 -15.67 -2.21 1.84
CA GLY A 169 -16.09 -3.42 2.56
C GLY A 169 -16.13 -3.27 4.08
N LYS A 170 -15.57 -2.18 4.64
CA LYS A 170 -15.68 -1.85 6.07
C LYS A 170 -17.05 -1.27 6.45
N ILE A 171 -17.84 -0.80 5.47
CA ILE A 171 -19.18 -0.24 5.70
C ILE A 171 -20.14 -1.33 6.25
N PRO A 172 -20.79 -1.11 7.41
CA PRO A 172 -21.61 -2.13 8.08
C PRO A 172 -22.74 -2.71 7.22
N ALA A 173 -23.37 -1.90 6.36
CA ALA A 173 -24.47 -2.34 5.49
C ALA A 173 -24.06 -3.49 4.56
N TYR A 174 -22.79 -3.54 4.14
CA TYR A 174 -22.28 -4.57 3.24
C TYR A 174 -21.79 -5.81 3.98
N GLN A 175 -21.30 -5.67 5.20
CA GLN A 175 -20.80 -6.79 6.00
C GLN A 175 -21.90 -7.77 6.42
N ASN A 176 -23.09 -7.26 6.76
CA ASN A 176 -24.21 -8.10 7.17
C ASN A 176 -24.86 -8.87 6.00
N THR A 177 -24.69 -8.35 4.77
CA THR A 177 -25.41 -8.82 3.58
C THR A 177 -24.55 -9.73 2.69
N LEU A 178 -23.21 -9.56 2.69
CA LEU A 178 -22.36 -10.04 1.59
C LEU A 178 -21.26 -11.08 1.90
N TYR A 179 -21.03 -11.55 3.14
CA TYR A 179 -20.43 -12.88 3.48
C TYR A 179 -19.86 -12.97 4.92
N LEU A 180 -19.87 -14.20 5.46
CA LEU A 180 -19.30 -14.65 6.75
C LEU A 180 -17.75 -14.69 6.81
N THR A 181 -17.03 -14.44 5.72
CA THR A 181 -15.55 -14.63 5.65
C THR A 181 -14.74 -13.45 6.15
N GLY A 182 -15.32 -12.25 6.25
CA GLY A 182 -14.63 -11.12 6.88
C GLY A 182 -13.45 -10.56 6.10
N ASP A 183 -13.46 -10.65 4.77
CA ASP A 183 -12.38 -10.14 3.92
C ASP A 183 -12.89 -8.88 3.20
N HIS A 184 -12.70 -7.72 3.84
CA HIS A 184 -13.20 -6.44 3.33
C HIS A 184 -12.71 -6.07 1.92
N PRO A 185 -11.49 -6.43 1.44
CA PRO A 185 -11.07 -6.16 0.07
C PRO A 185 -11.98 -6.81 -0.99
N ILE A 186 -12.48 -8.02 -0.71
CA ILE A 186 -13.40 -8.71 -1.63
C ILE A 186 -14.76 -8.01 -1.65
N ILE A 187 -15.25 -7.58 -0.48
CA ILE A 187 -16.51 -6.85 -0.37
C ILE A 187 -16.38 -5.48 -1.07
N SER A 188 -15.25 -4.79 -0.90
CA SER A 188 -14.93 -3.53 -1.57
C SER A 188 -15.05 -3.65 -3.09
N ILE A 189 -14.48 -4.71 -3.68
CA ILE A 189 -14.58 -4.99 -5.12
C ILE A 189 -16.05 -5.18 -5.53
N ILE A 190 -16.83 -5.93 -4.75
CA ILE A 190 -18.27 -6.14 -5.04
C ILE A 190 -19.04 -4.81 -5.02
N VAL A 191 -18.76 -3.93 -4.07
CA VAL A 191 -19.37 -2.59 -3.99
C VAL A 191 -18.93 -1.74 -5.18
N LEU A 192 -17.65 -1.81 -5.55
CA LEU A 192 -17.09 -1.06 -6.67
C LEU A 192 -17.70 -1.49 -8.01
N HIS A 193 -17.89 -2.79 -8.26
CA HIS A 193 -18.60 -3.29 -9.45
C HIS A 193 -20.06 -2.83 -9.55
N LYS A 194 -20.70 -2.50 -8.42
CA LYS A 194 -22.05 -1.91 -8.40
C LYS A 194 -22.07 -0.41 -8.67
N THR A 195 -20.91 0.24 -8.69
CA THR A 195 -20.79 1.67 -9.00
C THR A 195 -21.01 1.88 -10.50
N PRO A 196 -21.97 2.73 -10.93
CA PRO A 196 -22.24 2.98 -12.34
C PRO A 196 -20.97 3.36 -13.11
N GLY A 197 -20.74 2.73 -14.26
CA GLY A 197 -19.58 2.98 -15.13
C GLY A 197 -18.33 2.14 -14.82
N PHE A 198 -18.16 1.61 -13.60
CA PHE A 198 -16.95 0.87 -13.25
C PHE A 198 -16.79 -0.43 -14.06
N GLU A 199 -17.88 -1.18 -14.25
CA GLU A 199 -17.88 -2.43 -15.04
C GLU A 199 -17.41 -2.22 -16.48
N SER A 200 -17.64 -1.02 -17.03
CA SER A 200 -17.30 -0.65 -18.41
C SER A 200 -15.88 -0.12 -18.58
N MET A 201 -15.10 0.02 -17.50
CA MET A 201 -13.71 0.50 -17.57
C MET A 201 -12.79 -0.56 -18.19
N SER A 202 -11.93 -0.13 -19.10
CA SER A 202 -10.93 -1.02 -19.74
C SER A 202 -9.89 -1.56 -18.75
N ASN A 203 -9.58 -0.81 -17.69
CA ASN A 203 -8.60 -1.16 -16.67
C ASN A 203 -9.24 -1.58 -15.34
N ARG A 204 -10.52 -1.96 -15.34
CA ARG A 204 -11.26 -2.39 -14.14
C ARG A 204 -10.56 -3.54 -13.39
N ASP A 205 -9.97 -4.47 -14.14
CA ASP A 205 -9.34 -5.68 -13.58
C ASP A 205 -8.05 -5.32 -12.85
N GLU A 206 -7.31 -4.33 -13.33
CA GLU A 206 -6.09 -3.82 -12.68
C GLU A 206 -6.41 -3.12 -11.36
N ILE A 207 -7.45 -2.27 -11.33
CA ILE A 207 -7.92 -1.61 -10.11
C ILE A 207 -8.46 -2.64 -9.12
N SER A 208 -9.27 -3.60 -9.60
CA SER A 208 -9.81 -4.67 -8.78
C SER A 208 -8.71 -5.58 -8.21
N LEU A 209 -7.66 -5.82 -8.98
CA LEU A 209 -6.48 -6.57 -8.52
C LEU A 209 -5.72 -5.77 -7.45
N ALA A 210 -5.49 -4.48 -7.66
CA ALA A 210 -4.86 -3.61 -6.66
C ALA A 210 -5.61 -3.62 -5.33
N ILE A 211 -6.94 -3.48 -5.37
CA ILE A 211 -7.78 -3.56 -4.17
C ILE A 211 -7.74 -4.96 -3.58
N ARG A 212 -7.85 -6.03 -4.37
CA ARG A 212 -7.80 -7.41 -3.83
C ARG A 212 -6.51 -7.69 -3.07
N GLN A 213 -5.41 -7.14 -3.56
CA GLN A 213 -4.07 -7.47 -3.09
C GLN A 213 -3.55 -6.51 -2.01
N HIS A 214 -4.28 -5.47 -1.61
CA HIS A 214 -3.70 -4.42 -0.75
C HIS A 214 -3.30 -4.90 0.66
N HIS A 215 -3.88 -6.00 1.17
CA HIS A 215 -3.42 -6.69 2.40
C HIS A 215 -2.33 -7.74 2.16
N LEU A 216 -2.12 -8.17 0.91
CA LEU A 216 -1.14 -9.20 0.62
C LEU A 216 0.27 -8.69 0.88
N LEU A 217 1.16 -9.62 1.21
CA LEU A 217 2.55 -9.30 1.51
C LEU A 217 3.23 -8.60 0.33
N ASN A 218 3.07 -9.16 -0.85
CA ASN A 218 3.64 -8.68 -2.11
C ASN A 218 2.51 -8.54 -3.13
N PRO A 219 1.87 -7.36 -3.24
CA PRO A 219 0.99 -7.07 -4.36
C PRO A 219 1.78 -7.18 -5.66
N GLU A 220 1.19 -7.81 -6.67
CA GLU A 220 1.86 -8.04 -7.96
C GLU A 220 1.77 -6.79 -8.85
N SER A 221 0.67 -6.05 -8.73
CA SER A 221 0.47 -4.81 -9.50
C SER A 221 1.23 -3.63 -8.93
N SER A 222 1.73 -2.75 -9.80
CA SER A 222 2.34 -1.47 -9.42
C SER A 222 1.36 -0.61 -8.62
N LEU A 223 0.12 -0.51 -9.08
CA LEU A 223 -0.96 0.21 -8.38
C LEU A 223 -1.28 -0.41 -7.02
N GLY A 224 -1.29 -1.75 -6.89
CA GLY A 224 -1.50 -2.43 -5.61
C GLY A 224 -0.38 -2.17 -4.60
N ARG A 225 0.88 -2.14 -5.05
CA ARG A 225 2.02 -1.77 -4.19
C ARG A 225 1.91 -0.32 -3.72
N ALA A 226 1.60 0.59 -4.63
CA ALA A 226 1.43 2.01 -4.30
C ALA A 226 0.25 2.24 -3.36
N LEU A 227 -0.89 1.57 -3.58
CA LEU A 227 -2.07 1.64 -2.71
C LEU A 227 -1.76 1.17 -1.29
N LYS A 228 -1.09 0.03 -1.15
CA LYS A 228 -0.68 -0.50 0.15
C LYS A 228 0.26 0.45 0.89
N GLU A 229 1.22 1.04 0.19
CA GLU A 229 2.14 2.01 0.78
C GLU A 229 1.40 3.27 1.23
N ALA A 230 0.50 3.81 0.39
CA ALA A 230 -0.31 4.97 0.73
C ALA A 230 -1.22 4.74 1.96
N ASP A 231 -1.89 3.59 2.03
CA ASP A 231 -2.68 3.17 3.20
C ASP A 231 -1.83 3.13 4.48
N HIS A 232 -0.66 2.49 4.39
CA HIS A 232 0.26 2.40 5.52
C HIS A 232 0.75 3.78 5.99
N GLN A 233 1.21 4.63 5.08
CA GLN A 233 1.69 5.98 5.40
C GLN A 233 0.60 6.82 6.07
N VAL A 234 -0.63 6.78 5.55
CA VAL A 234 -1.77 7.45 6.17
C VAL A 234 -2.02 6.91 7.56
N ARG A 235 -1.96 5.59 7.76
CA ARG A 235 -2.10 4.98 9.09
C ARG A 235 -1.05 5.47 10.08
N LEU A 236 0.20 5.66 9.64
CA LEU A 236 1.25 6.23 10.49
C LEU A 236 0.96 7.68 10.88
N LEU A 237 0.49 8.48 9.94
CA LEU A 237 0.07 9.86 10.19
C LEU A 237 -1.12 9.94 11.14
N GLU A 238 -2.09 9.03 11.01
CA GLU A 238 -3.24 8.92 11.90
C GLU A 238 -2.82 8.63 13.36
N ILE A 239 -1.92 7.66 13.55
CA ILE A 239 -1.41 7.28 14.87
C ILE A 239 -0.61 8.44 15.48
N SER A 240 0.31 9.04 14.71
CA SER A 240 1.17 10.13 15.20
C SER A 240 0.39 11.39 15.58
N ARG A 241 -0.68 11.73 14.85
CA ARG A 241 -1.55 12.89 15.15
C ARG A 241 -2.33 12.72 16.46
N GLN A 242 -2.55 11.49 16.90
CA GLN A 242 -3.41 11.18 18.06
C GLN A 242 -2.63 10.72 19.31
N THR A 243 -1.35 10.38 19.18
CA THR A 243 -0.48 10.22 20.35
C THR A 243 -0.19 11.57 20.97
N PRO A 244 -0.61 11.84 22.23
CA PRO A 244 -0.22 13.06 22.90
C PRO A 244 1.29 13.09 23.02
N SER A 245 1.91 14.18 22.55
CA SER A 245 3.30 14.49 22.85
C SER A 245 3.48 14.49 24.37
N SER A 246 4.29 13.57 24.91
CA SER A 246 4.81 13.71 26.27
C SER A 246 5.49 15.09 26.38
N PRO A 247 5.26 15.85 27.47
CA PRO A 247 5.77 17.20 27.60
C PRO A 247 7.23 17.18 28.04
N GLU A 248 8.17 16.83 27.14
CA GLU A 248 9.60 17.06 27.36
C GLU A 248 10.33 17.41 26.06
N THR A 249 9.92 18.50 25.40
CA THR A 249 10.85 19.46 24.76
C THR A 249 10.10 20.71 24.28
N GLU A 250 9.44 21.43 25.20
CA GLU A 250 9.15 22.86 25.00
C GLU A 250 9.88 23.67 26.09
N LYS A 251 11.19 23.78 25.89
CA LYS A 251 12.00 24.95 26.25
C LYS A 251 12.88 25.13 25.03
N THR A 252 12.56 26.03 24.11
CA THR A 252 13.02 27.42 24.18
C THR A 252 12.23 28.24 23.15
N GLU A 253 11.83 29.44 23.57
CA GLU A 253 11.39 30.57 22.72
C GLU A 253 9.94 30.61 22.19
N GLN A 254 9.00 30.83 23.11
CA GLN A 254 8.05 31.94 22.93
C GLN A 254 8.20 32.96 24.06
N ALA A 255 8.77 34.11 23.72
CA ALA A 255 8.45 35.37 24.37
C ALA A 255 8.07 36.39 23.27
N SER A 256 6.79 36.33 22.88
CA SER A 256 5.97 37.48 22.48
C SER A 256 6.24 38.69 23.39
N LEU A 257 6.21 39.99 23.03
CA LEU A 257 5.62 40.88 22.00
C LEU A 257 6.18 42.32 22.35
N PRO A 258 5.86 43.49 21.72
CA PRO A 258 4.76 43.81 20.81
C PRO A 258 5.08 44.74 19.61
N TRP A 259 4.06 44.84 18.77
CA TRP A 259 3.79 45.79 17.68
C TRP A 259 3.81 47.28 18.13
N ASN A 260 4.48 48.18 17.38
CA ASN A 260 3.92 49.50 17.01
C ASN A 260 4.73 50.34 15.99
N SER A 261 4.03 50.66 14.89
CA SER A 261 3.91 51.96 14.18
C SER A 261 5.12 52.69 13.58
N SER A 262 4.99 52.93 12.27
CA SER A 262 5.55 53.99 11.43
C SER A 262 6.01 55.28 12.14
N SER A 263 7.21 55.76 11.80
CA SER A 263 7.47 57.12 11.27
C SER A 263 8.96 57.39 11.01
N ARG A 264 9.28 57.63 9.72
CA ARG A 264 9.87 58.86 9.15
C ARG A 264 11.13 59.49 9.81
N LYS A 265 12.12 59.73 8.92
CA LYS A 265 13.22 60.74 8.88
C LYS A 265 14.66 60.27 9.24
N GLN A 266 15.44 60.14 8.15
CA GLN A 266 16.86 60.52 7.90
C GLN A 266 17.44 61.69 8.73
N PRO A 267 18.73 62.11 8.56
CA PRO A 267 19.99 61.46 8.10
C PRO A 267 21.24 61.85 8.95
N GLN A 268 22.44 61.30 8.66
CA GLN A 268 23.73 62.01 8.44
C GLN A 268 24.92 61.00 8.44
N VAL A 269 25.63 60.74 7.32
CA VAL A 269 26.73 61.52 6.67
C VAL A 269 28.02 61.45 7.51
N LYS A 270 29.05 60.66 7.16
CA LYS A 270 30.22 60.88 6.25
C LYS A 270 31.18 59.69 6.53
N SER A 271 32.02 59.12 5.66
CA SER A 271 32.73 59.59 4.46
C SER A 271 33.38 58.39 3.72
N LYS A 272 33.28 58.40 2.38
CA LYS A 272 34.12 57.71 1.35
C LYS A 272 35.50 58.43 1.22
N PRO A 273 36.47 58.10 0.32
CA PRO A 273 36.43 57.38 -0.97
C PRO A 273 37.57 56.32 -1.12
N GLU A 274 37.73 55.49 -2.18
CA GLU A 274 37.99 55.72 -3.62
C GLU A 274 37.73 54.40 -4.42
N LYS A 275 36.89 54.38 -5.47
CA LYS A 275 37.15 54.43 -6.94
C LYS A 275 37.96 53.23 -7.49
N ALA A 276 37.58 52.52 -8.56
CA ALA A 276 36.97 52.96 -9.83
C ALA A 276 36.15 51.87 -10.58
N ASP A 277 35.09 52.32 -11.26
CA ASP A 277 34.55 52.06 -12.63
C ASP A 277 35.10 50.85 -13.44
N SER A 278 34.36 50.13 -14.30
CA SER A 278 33.28 50.53 -15.24
C SER A 278 32.54 49.30 -15.85
N GLU A 279 31.26 49.50 -16.20
CA GLU A 279 30.50 49.10 -17.43
C GLU A 279 30.52 47.64 -17.93
N SER A 280 29.40 46.89 -18.03
CA SER A 280 28.22 46.95 -18.93
C SER A 280 28.24 45.80 -19.97
N GLU A 281 27.06 45.19 -20.18
CA GLU A 281 26.59 44.36 -21.31
C GLU A 281 26.30 42.86 -21.09
N VAL A 282 25.03 42.55 -21.42
CA VAL A 282 24.35 41.27 -21.71
C VAL A 282 23.92 41.42 -23.20
N PRO A 283 23.61 40.40 -24.05
CA PRO A 283 23.57 38.91 -23.93
C PRO A 283 24.30 38.18 -25.09
N GLN A 284 24.46 36.84 -25.01
CA GLN A 284 24.15 35.90 -26.12
C GLN A 284 24.43 34.42 -25.77
N LEU A 285 23.49 33.54 -26.11
CA LEU A 285 23.74 32.10 -26.35
C LEU A 285 24.70 31.93 -27.54
N PRO A 286 25.56 30.89 -27.56
CA PRO A 286 25.28 29.76 -28.46
C PRO A 286 25.72 28.36 -27.97
N THR A 287 24.87 27.39 -28.32
CA THR A 287 25.23 26.13 -29.01
C THR A 287 25.98 25.01 -28.28
N VAL A 288 25.30 23.85 -28.32
CA VAL A 288 25.67 22.48 -28.01
C VAL A 288 27.00 22.03 -28.67
N PRO A 289 27.76 21.13 -28.01
CA PRO A 289 28.21 19.94 -28.71
C PRO A 289 27.85 18.65 -27.97
N ASN A 290 27.34 17.72 -28.76
CA ASN A 290 27.01 16.33 -28.46
C ASN A 290 28.25 15.59 -27.94
N ARG A 291 28.13 14.83 -26.84
CA ARG A 291 28.94 13.63 -26.63
C ARG A 291 28.17 12.59 -25.83
N GLU A 292 28.16 11.40 -26.39
CA GLU A 292 27.35 10.25 -26.01
C GLU A 292 27.81 9.59 -24.71
N LYS A 293 26.82 9.08 -23.97
CA LYS A 293 26.82 7.94 -23.03
C LYS A 293 27.90 7.91 -21.94
N GLU A 294 27.49 8.28 -20.73
CA GLU A 294 27.71 7.46 -19.54
C GLU A 294 26.44 7.45 -18.68
N GLU A 295 26.10 6.28 -18.15
CA GLU A 295 24.96 5.99 -17.30
C GLU A 295 25.00 6.86 -16.02
N SER A 296 24.11 7.84 -15.93
CA SER A 296 23.82 8.50 -14.66
C SER A 296 22.69 7.77 -13.97
N ALA A 297 23.05 7.04 -12.92
CA ALA A 297 22.16 6.51 -11.91
C ALA A 297 21.15 7.58 -11.47
N ASP A 298 19.86 7.26 -11.62
CA ASP A 298 18.76 8.02 -11.03
C ASP A 298 18.99 8.10 -9.52
N LEU A 299 19.10 9.33 -9.02
CA LEU A 299 18.95 9.67 -7.62
C LEU A 299 17.50 9.37 -7.23
N GLN A 300 17.24 8.12 -6.85
CA GLN A 300 16.13 7.78 -5.97
C GLN A 300 16.42 8.41 -4.60
N GLU A 301 15.76 9.51 -4.30
CA GLU A 301 15.61 9.98 -2.93
C GLU A 301 14.79 8.92 -2.15
N ASN A 302 15.49 7.92 -1.63
CA ASN A 302 15.02 7.07 -0.56
C ASN A 302 14.82 7.95 0.67
N VAL A 303 13.58 8.25 1.01
CA VAL A 303 13.24 8.73 2.36
C VAL A 303 13.35 7.53 3.31
N SER A 304 14.59 7.12 3.56
CA SER A 304 14.95 6.23 4.66
C SER A 304 14.69 7.02 5.94
N GLY A 305 13.62 6.70 6.66
CA GLY A 305 13.52 7.03 8.08
C GLY A 305 14.61 6.25 8.81
N ASP A 306 15.81 6.80 8.86
CA ASP A 306 16.98 6.20 9.49
C ASP A 306 16.73 6.14 11.00
N PHE A 307 16.17 5.02 11.47
CA PHE A 307 16.10 4.75 12.90
C PHE A 307 17.52 4.46 13.36
N ASP A 308 18.02 5.28 14.27
CA ASP A 308 19.29 5.02 14.91
C ASP A 308 19.20 3.77 15.81
N LEU A 309 19.49 2.63 15.19
CA LEU A 309 19.55 1.33 15.84
C LEU A 309 20.63 1.32 16.92
N SER A 310 21.62 2.24 16.90
CA SER A 310 22.71 2.28 17.89
C SER A 310 22.21 2.50 19.31
N SER A 311 21.03 3.10 19.48
CA SER A 311 20.34 3.29 20.76
C SER A 311 19.93 1.98 21.46
N ILE A 312 19.88 0.85 20.73
CA ILE A 312 19.52 -0.45 21.29
C ILE A 312 20.74 -1.08 21.97
N ASP A 313 20.64 -1.22 23.29
CA ASP A 313 21.57 -1.99 24.14
C ASP A 313 21.44 -3.50 23.83
N LEU A 314 22.43 -4.02 23.09
CA LEU A 314 22.48 -5.42 22.65
C LEU A 314 22.62 -6.41 23.82
N ASP A 315 23.30 -6.04 24.90
CA ASP A 315 23.45 -6.89 26.08
C ASP A 315 22.12 -7.07 26.81
N ARG A 316 21.35 -5.98 26.95
CA ARG A 316 19.98 -6.05 27.49
C ARG A 316 19.06 -6.86 26.59
N LEU A 317 19.26 -6.81 25.28
CA LEU A 317 18.48 -7.57 24.29
C LEU A 317 18.72 -9.07 24.45
N LEU A 318 19.99 -9.48 24.51
CA LEU A 318 20.41 -10.86 24.74
C LEU A 318 19.94 -11.36 26.11
N LYS A 319 20.03 -10.54 27.17
CA LYS A 319 19.49 -10.87 28.50
C LYS A 319 17.96 -11.06 28.47
N GLY A 320 17.25 -10.31 27.62
CA GLY A 320 15.83 -10.48 27.35
C GLY A 320 15.50 -11.82 26.74
N LEU A 321 16.19 -12.15 25.64
CA LEU A 321 16.03 -13.44 24.96
C LEU A 321 16.41 -14.63 25.85
N ARG A 322 17.46 -14.50 26.66
CA ARG A 322 17.89 -15.54 27.61
C ARG A 322 16.75 -16.00 28.52
N ARG A 323 15.89 -15.08 28.96
CA ARG A 323 14.75 -15.40 29.84
C ARG A 323 13.68 -16.25 29.15
N LYS A 324 13.65 -16.26 27.82
CA LYS A 324 12.67 -16.99 26.98
C LYS A 324 13.18 -18.34 26.49
N ILE A 325 14.48 -18.63 26.60
CA ILE A 325 15.08 -19.89 26.15
C ILE A 325 14.41 -21.07 26.85
N ASN A 326 13.92 -22.03 26.07
CA ASN A 326 13.32 -23.28 26.50
C ASN A 326 12.06 -23.15 27.38
N LYS A 327 11.41 -21.99 27.35
CA LYS A 327 10.16 -21.74 28.05
C LYS A 327 8.96 -21.80 27.09
N VAL A 328 7.83 -22.21 27.66
CA VAL A 328 6.54 -22.20 26.98
C VAL A 328 5.65 -21.17 27.68
N GLU A 329 5.19 -20.17 26.93
CA GLU A 329 4.27 -19.14 27.39
C GLU A 329 2.99 -19.22 26.57
N LYS A 330 1.82 -19.27 27.24
CA LYS A 330 0.50 -19.39 26.57
C LYS A 330 0.46 -20.52 25.53
N ASN A 331 1.05 -21.68 25.86
CA ASN A 331 1.15 -22.86 24.99
C ASN A 331 1.94 -22.62 23.68
N ARG A 332 2.83 -21.63 23.66
CA ARG A 332 3.73 -21.34 22.54
C ARG A 332 5.17 -21.26 23.03
N TRP A 333 6.10 -21.75 22.21
CA TRP A 333 7.53 -21.57 22.40
C TRP A 333 8.01 -20.50 21.41
N SER A 334 9.06 -19.77 21.79
CA SER A 334 9.59 -18.68 20.96
C SER A 334 11.11 -18.75 20.79
N VAL A 335 11.82 -19.38 21.73
CA VAL A 335 13.28 -19.58 21.68
C VAL A 335 13.62 -20.97 22.23
N ILE A 336 14.44 -21.72 21.51
CA ILE A 336 14.79 -23.10 21.86
C ILE A 336 16.29 -23.33 21.68
N SER A 337 16.94 -24.02 22.62
CA SER A 337 18.30 -24.52 22.40
C SER A 337 18.29 -25.86 21.66
N VAL A 338 19.38 -26.19 20.99
CA VAL A 338 19.57 -27.51 20.35
C VAL A 338 20.90 -28.12 20.79
N PRO A 339 21.02 -29.47 20.85
CA PRO A 339 22.24 -30.16 21.29
C PRO A 339 23.49 -29.78 20.51
N GLU A 340 23.33 -29.38 19.25
CA GLU A 340 24.39 -28.99 18.32
C GLU A 340 25.07 -27.65 18.69
N GLY A 341 24.68 -26.99 19.80
CA GLY A 341 25.36 -25.79 20.29
C GLY A 341 24.69 -24.48 19.93
N TRP A 342 23.48 -24.52 19.36
CA TRP A 342 22.76 -23.33 18.90
C TRP A 342 21.54 -23.01 19.77
N VAL A 343 21.17 -21.73 19.76
CA VAL A 343 19.90 -21.24 20.29
C VAL A 343 19.12 -20.64 19.13
N LEU A 344 17.98 -21.24 18.80
CA LEU A 344 17.15 -20.86 17.67
C LEU A 344 15.98 -20.01 18.18
N ALA A 345 15.92 -18.75 17.73
CA ALA A 345 14.87 -17.82 18.12
C ALA A 345 13.90 -17.57 16.95
N GLN A 346 12.60 -17.52 17.24
CA GLN A 346 11.63 -17.01 16.28
C GLN A 346 11.84 -15.50 16.08
N PRO A 347 11.67 -14.97 14.85
CA PRO A 347 11.81 -13.54 14.58
C PRO A 347 10.97 -12.65 15.51
N ASP A 348 9.74 -13.06 15.82
CA ASP A 348 8.85 -12.34 16.75
C ASP A 348 9.40 -12.28 18.18
N ALA A 349 10.19 -13.27 18.60
CA ALA A 349 10.81 -13.28 19.92
C ALA A 349 11.86 -12.16 20.04
N LEU A 350 12.73 -12.04 19.05
CA LEU A 350 13.73 -10.96 18.96
C LEU A 350 13.03 -9.60 18.84
N TRP A 351 12.06 -9.50 17.94
CA TRP A 351 11.28 -8.29 17.71
C TRP A 351 10.60 -7.77 18.98
N SER A 352 9.97 -8.67 19.75
CA SER A 352 9.32 -8.29 21.01
C SER A 352 10.29 -7.70 22.04
N GLU A 353 11.54 -8.17 22.09
CA GLU A 353 12.55 -7.60 22.99
C GLU A 353 13.10 -6.26 22.48
N VAL A 354 13.26 -6.11 21.15
CA VAL A 354 13.62 -4.82 20.53
C VAL A 354 12.57 -3.76 20.89
N LYS A 355 11.28 -4.06 20.69
CA LYS A 355 10.18 -3.15 21.07
C LYS A 355 10.21 -2.79 22.55
N ARG A 356 10.43 -3.79 23.42
CA ARG A 356 10.51 -3.60 24.87
C ARG A 356 11.65 -2.67 25.28
N LEU A 357 12.82 -2.78 24.64
CA LEU A 357 14.00 -1.97 25.00
C LEU A 357 13.93 -0.55 24.45
N ALA A 358 13.29 -0.38 23.30
CA ALA A 358 13.04 0.92 22.71
C ALA A 358 11.77 1.60 23.26
N ASN A 359 11.24 1.14 24.40
CA ASN A 359 10.03 1.67 25.04
C ASN A 359 8.83 1.85 24.08
N ASN A 360 8.66 0.94 23.11
CA ASN A 360 7.64 1.04 22.06
C ASN A 360 7.72 2.35 21.25
N ALA A 361 8.93 2.77 20.86
CA ALA A 361 9.11 3.92 19.98
C ALA A 361 8.17 3.88 18.76
N PRO A 362 7.59 5.02 18.34
CA PRO A 362 6.59 5.08 17.26
C PRO A 362 7.04 4.41 15.95
N ILE A 363 8.32 4.50 15.62
CA ILE A 363 8.92 3.88 14.43
C ILE A 363 8.95 2.35 14.47
N LEU A 364 9.06 1.74 15.65
CA LEU A 364 8.97 0.28 15.82
C LEU A 364 7.53 -0.21 15.80
N LEU A 365 6.58 0.64 16.22
CA LEU A 365 5.15 0.38 16.06
C LEU A 365 4.72 0.49 14.59
N ALA A 366 5.29 1.46 13.86
CA ALA A 366 5.11 1.63 12.42
C ALA A 366 5.63 0.43 11.61
N ALA A 367 6.82 -0.08 11.99
CA ALA A 367 7.40 -1.27 11.39
C ALA A 367 6.56 -2.54 11.65
N ASP A 368 5.81 -2.62 12.75
CA ASP A 368 4.93 -3.78 13.03
C ASP A 368 3.77 -3.90 12.03
N ALA A 369 3.38 -2.78 11.40
CA ALA A 369 2.37 -2.74 10.35
C ALA A 369 2.95 -3.00 8.94
N ASN A 370 4.27 -2.97 8.77
CA ASN A 370 4.96 -3.29 7.52
C ASN A 370 5.98 -4.41 7.74
N GLU A 371 5.60 -5.64 7.39
CA GLU A 371 6.46 -6.82 7.53
C GLU A 371 7.79 -6.70 6.76
N GLN A 372 7.90 -5.86 5.72
CA GLN A 372 9.17 -5.60 5.04
C GLN A 372 10.08 -4.72 5.89
N ASN A 373 9.58 -3.61 6.42
CA ASN A 373 10.34 -2.75 7.32
C ASN A 373 10.74 -3.50 8.60
N LYS A 374 9.83 -4.30 9.15
CA LYS A 374 10.14 -5.21 10.26
C LYS A 374 11.25 -6.20 9.90
N ARG A 375 11.23 -6.78 8.70
CA ARG A 375 12.30 -7.67 8.21
C ARG A 375 13.62 -6.94 8.04
N GLU A 376 13.62 -5.73 7.48
CA GLU A 376 14.83 -4.93 7.28
C GLU A 376 15.43 -4.48 8.61
N MET A 377 14.61 -4.03 9.55
CA MET A 377 15.05 -3.70 10.91
C MET A 377 15.53 -4.94 11.65
N LEU A 378 14.84 -6.08 11.55
CA LEU A 378 15.33 -7.34 12.13
C LEU A 378 16.64 -7.78 11.51
N LYS A 379 16.80 -7.63 10.18
CA LYS A 379 18.06 -7.92 9.49
C LYS A 379 19.17 -7.02 10.00
N ALA A 380 18.92 -5.72 10.15
CA ALA A 380 19.90 -4.78 10.69
C ALA A 380 20.26 -5.07 12.16
N VAL A 381 19.29 -5.40 13.01
CA VAL A 381 19.55 -5.82 14.41
C VAL A 381 20.33 -7.13 14.48
N VAL A 382 19.99 -8.11 13.65
CA VAL A 382 20.72 -9.39 13.58
C VAL A 382 22.13 -9.17 13.06
N GLN A 383 22.32 -8.28 12.07
CA GLN A 383 23.64 -7.92 11.56
C GLN A 383 24.49 -7.27 12.66
N ARG A 384 23.95 -6.32 13.43
CA ARG A 384 24.64 -5.74 14.59
C ARG A 384 25.01 -6.79 15.65
N LEU A 385 24.08 -7.70 15.96
CA LEU A 385 24.35 -8.82 16.89
C LEU A 385 25.45 -9.76 16.37
N ALA A 386 25.55 -9.93 15.05
CA ALA A 386 26.60 -10.71 14.42
C ALA A 386 27.96 -10.00 14.49
N ASP A 387 28.01 -8.71 14.15
CA ASP A 387 29.26 -7.96 14.00
C ASP A 387 29.83 -7.51 15.35
N GLU A 388 29.00 -6.97 16.23
CA GLU A 388 29.44 -6.38 17.51
C GLU A 388 29.62 -7.43 18.60
N GLN A 389 28.73 -8.42 18.65
CA GLN A 389 28.66 -9.40 19.76
C GLN A 389 28.99 -10.83 19.33
N LYS A 390 29.24 -11.09 18.04
CA LYS A 390 29.47 -12.44 17.48
C LYS A 390 28.38 -13.44 17.89
N ALA A 391 27.16 -12.95 18.13
CA ALA A 391 26.09 -13.71 18.75
C ALA A 391 25.34 -14.62 17.79
N ILE A 392 25.46 -14.36 16.49
CA ILE A 392 24.76 -15.07 15.43
C ILE A 392 25.70 -16.11 14.81
N ALA A 393 25.20 -17.32 14.61
CA ALA A 393 25.87 -18.36 13.83
C ALA A 393 25.66 -18.08 12.34
N THR A 394 26.41 -17.10 11.82
CA THR A 394 26.32 -16.61 10.44
C THR A 394 26.59 -17.70 9.41
N GLU A 395 27.33 -18.74 9.76
CA GLU A 395 27.58 -19.93 8.93
C GLU A 395 26.31 -20.73 8.61
N LEU A 396 25.22 -20.52 9.35
CA LEU A 396 23.93 -21.17 9.11
C LEU A 396 23.00 -20.33 8.23
N LEU A 397 23.35 -19.06 7.98
CA LEU A 397 22.56 -18.11 7.22
C LEU A 397 22.91 -18.17 5.72
N GLY A 398 21.92 -17.93 4.87
CA GLY A 398 22.15 -17.68 3.44
C GLY A 398 22.52 -16.22 3.18
N GLU A 399 23.17 -15.95 2.05
CA GLU A 399 23.55 -14.59 1.66
C GLU A 399 22.32 -13.66 1.61
N GLY A 400 22.38 -12.54 2.34
CA GLY A 400 21.29 -11.58 2.43
C GLY A 400 20.13 -11.96 3.37
N TYR A 401 20.14 -13.14 3.98
CA TYR A 401 19.12 -13.61 4.93
C TYR A 401 19.56 -13.47 6.39
N TYR A 402 18.61 -13.19 7.28
CA TYR A 402 18.84 -13.12 8.74
C TYR A 402 18.26 -14.33 9.51
N THR A 403 17.64 -15.28 8.79
CA THR A 403 17.09 -16.53 9.33
C THR A 403 17.58 -17.72 8.52
N THR A 404 17.59 -18.91 9.15
CA THR A 404 17.80 -20.20 8.49
C THR A 404 16.55 -21.06 8.59
N GLN A 405 16.32 -21.93 7.60
CA GLN A 405 15.17 -22.83 7.59
C GLN A 405 15.45 -24.03 8.50
N CYS A 406 14.65 -24.20 9.54
CA CYS A 406 14.75 -25.31 10.48
C CYS A 406 13.56 -26.26 10.34
N LEU A 407 13.82 -27.56 10.37
CA LEU A 407 12.78 -28.60 10.42
C LEU A 407 12.51 -28.96 11.88
N VAL A 408 11.36 -28.53 12.41
CA VAL A 408 10.89 -28.87 13.75
C VAL A 408 10.07 -30.15 13.67
N VAL A 409 10.50 -31.20 14.37
CA VAL A 409 9.87 -32.51 14.43
C VAL A 409 9.13 -32.63 15.77
N MET A 410 7.83 -32.90 15.71
CA MET A 410 6.97 -33.10 16.87
C MET A 410 7.04 -34.56 17.36
N PRO A 411 6.68 -34.86 18.63
CA PRO A 411 6.64 -36.23 19.11
C PRO A 411 5.70 -37.17 18.34
N SER A 412 4.66 -36.62 17.70
CA SER A 412 3.73 -37.35 16.82
C SER A 412 4.35 -37.81 15.50
N GLY A 413 5.60 -37.43 15.20
CA GLY A 413 6.28 -37.71 13.93
C GLY A 413 5.99 -36.68 12.83
N LYS A 414 5.02 -35.78 13.01
CA LYS A 414 4.81 -34.64 12.10
C LYS A 414 5.99 -33.67 12.17
N SER A 415 6.34 -33.06 11.04
CA SER A 415 7.42 -32.07 10.96
C SER A 415 6.97 -30.82 10.22
N MET A 416 7.48 -29.65 10.62
CA MET A 416 7.21 -28.36 9.97
C MET A 416 8.49 -27.58 9.74
N ARG A 417 8.57 -26.84 8.63
CA ARG A 417 9.67 -25.91 8.35
C ARG A 417 9.36 -24.57 8.99
N VAL A 418 10.30 -24.04 9.74
CA VAL A 418 10.18 -22.77 10.46
C VAL A 418 11.45 -21.95 10.24
N PRO A 419 11.35 -20.70 9.78
CA PRO A 419 12.50 -19.79 9.73
C PRO A 419 12.87 -19.35 11.15
N LEU A 420 14.11 -19.60 11.57
CA LEU A 420 14.62 -19.25 12.89
C LEU A 420 15.94 -18.48 12.76
N ILE A 421 16.19 -17.59 13.72
CA ILE A 421 17.44 -16.83 13.85
C ILE A 421 18.42 -17.69 14.67
N PRO A 422 19.58 -18.06 14.13
CA PRO A 422 20.51 -18.96 14.81
C PRO A 422 21.52 -18.18 15.66
N PHE A 423 21.38 -18.27 16.99
CA PHE A 423 22.34 -17.71 17.94
C PHE A 423 23.36 -18.77 18.40
N ARG A 424 24.58 -18.33 18.71
CA ARG A 424 25.58 -19.14 19.41
C ARG A 424 25.18 -19.29 20.87
N ALA A 425 25.11 -20.53 21.39
CA ALA A 425 24.69 -20.76 22.77
C ALA A 425 25.61 -20.11 23.81
N GLU A 426 26.89 -19.96 23.48
CA GLU A 426 27.94 -19.40 24.34
C GLU A 426 27.64 -17.97 24.80
N ILE A 427 26.96 -17.16 23.96
CA ILE A 427 26.61 -15.77 24.29
C ILE A 427 25.60 -15.68 25.44
N PHE A 428 24.83 -16.74 25.69
CA PHE A 428 23.92 -16.79 26.83
C PHE A 428 24.59 -17.27 28.13
N SER A 429 25.93 -17.29 28.16
CA SER A 429 26.79 -17.61 29.30
C SER A 429 26.56 -19.02 29.88
N ASN A 430 26.19 -19.98 29.02
CA ASN A 430 25.86 -21.34 29.41
C ASN A 430 26.53 -22.34 28.46
N VAL A 431 27.05 -23.44 29.02
CA VAL A 431 27.43 -24.61 28.22
C VAL A 431 26.16 -25.13 27.52
N PRO A 432 26.18 -25.45 26.21
CA PRO A 432 25.00 -25.91 25.48
C PRO A 432 24.22 -27.03 26.20
N SER A 433 24.94 -27.98 26.80
CA SER A 433 24.36 -29.07 27.59
C SER A 433 23.53 -28.60 28.79
N LYS A 434 23.90 -27.49 29.44
CA LYS A 434 23.11 -26.90 30.53
C LYS A 434 21.82 -26.27 30.03
N LEU A 435 21.79 -25.69 28.83
CA LEU A 435 20.55 -25.17 28.25
C LEU A 435 19.59 -26.30 27.93
N GLU A 436 20.09 -27.39 27.35
CA GLU A 436 19.28 -28.58 27.01
C GLU A 436 18.62 -29.21 28.24
N VAL A 437 19.33 -29.31 29.37
CA VAL A 437 18.78 -29.84 30.64
C VAL A 437 17.66 -28.95 31.20
N LEU A 438 17.67 -27.66 30.90
CA LEU A 438 16.64 -26.71 31.36
C LEU A 438 15.37 -26.74 30.50
N LYS A 439 15.26 -27.65 29.52
CA LYS A 439 14.04 -27.82 28.73
C LYS A 439 12.89 -28.32 29.58
N SER A 440 11.81 -27.54 29.60
CA SER A 440 10.58 -27.95 30.29
C SER A 440 9.96 -29.19 29.66
N ASP A 441 9.32 -30.04 30.47
CA ASP A 441 8.58 -31.22 29.99
C ASP A 441 7.50 -30.86 28.97
N THR A 442 6.86 -29.69 29.15
CA THR A 442 5.89 -29.14 28.20
C THR A 442 6.52 -28.90 26.83
N LEU A 443 7.73 -28.34 26.77
CA LEU A 443 8.43 -28.11 25.51
C LEU A 443 8.81 -29.43 24.82
N ASN A 444 9.26 -30.43 25.60
CA ASN A 444 9.60 -31.76 25.07
C ASN A 444 8.37 -32.51 24.52
N ARG A 445 7.16 -32.24 25.06
CA ARG A 445 5.90 -32.73 24.50
C ARG A 445 5.49 -32.02 23.21
N MET A 446 5.98 -30.80 22.97
CA MET A 446 5.71 -30.04 21.74
C MET A 446 6.73 -30.34 20.64
N ILE A 447 8.01 -30.51 21.00
CA ILE A 447 9.13 -30.64 20.07
C ILE A 447 9.99 -31.82 20.49
N LYS A 448 10.14 -32.79 19.58
CA LYS A 448 11.03 -33.94 19.75
C LYS A 448 12.45 -33.63 19.30
N LYS A 449 12.61 -32.97 18.15
CA LYS A 449 13.91 -32.62 17.57
C LYS A 449 13.78 -31.42 16.65
N VAL A 450 14.82 -30.61 16.52
CA VAL A 450 14.95 -29.59 15.49
C VAL A 450 16.16 -29.93 14.63
N LYS A 451 16.04 -29.89 13.30
CA LYS A 451 17.15 -29.99 12.35
C LYS A 451 17.37 -28.65 11.66
N VAL A 452 18.62 -28.23 11.48
CA VAL A 452 18.96 -26.96 10.82
C VAL A 452 19.37 -27.24 9.38
N GLY A 453 18.69 -26.63 8.42
CA GLY A 453 18.72 -27.01 6.99
C GLY A 453 20.04 -26.80 6.24
N ASN A 454 21.01 -26.07 6.81
CA ASN A 454 22.31 -25.82 6.18
C ASN A 454 23.49 -26.56 6.82
N ALA A 455 23.29 -27.22 7.97
CA ALA A 455 24.38 -27.90 8.68
C ALA A 455 24.82 -29.23 8.03
N GLU A 456 23.99 -29.82 7.16
CA GLU A 456 24.26 -31.12 6.53
C GLU A 456 25.16 -31.05 5.27
N LYS A 457 25.58 -29.85 4.81
CA LYS A 457 26.51 -29.73 3.66
C LYS A 457 27.99 -29.97 4.00
N LYS A 458 28.35 -30.22 5.27
CA LYS A 458 29.73 -30.50 5.67
C LYS A 458 30.05 -31.96 6.00
N ASP A 459 29.04 -32.82 6.17
CA ASP A 459 29.26 -34.26 6.48
C ASP A 459 29.26 -35.18 5.25
N GLN A 460 29.33 -34.63 4.03
CA GLN A 460 29.49 -35.41 2.79
C GLN A 460 30.81 -35.15 2.04
N THR A 461 31.77 -34.51 2.72
CA THR A 461 33.15 -34.37 2.26
C THR A 461 34.09 -34.64 3.42
N GLU A 462 34.08 -35.88 3.90
CA GLU A 462 35.25 -36.56 4.48
C GLU A 462 35.33 -37.98 3.93
#